data_AF-A0AAE4B0U0-F1
#
_entry.id   AF-A0AAE4B0U0-F1
#
_cell.length_a   1.000
_cell.length_b   1.000
_cell.length_c   1.000
_cell.angle_alpha   90.00
_cell.angle_beta   90.00
_cell.angle_gamma   90.00
#
_symmetry.space_group_name_H-M   'P 1'
#
loop_
_entity.id
_entity.type
_entity.pdbx_description
1 polymer ?
#
loop_
_entity_poly.entity_id
_entity_poly.type
_entity_poly.pdbx_seq_one_letter_code
_entity_poly.pdbx_strand_id
1 'polypeptide(L)'
;MEVGDLFLSRHEQDRLLIHVAADVAQKRRARGLRLNHPEATAIITAFILEAARDGRTVAELMEAGRTVLTREDVLEGVPEMLAEVQIEATFPDGTKLVTVHEPIP
;
A
#
# COMPACT_ATOMS: atom_id res chain seq x y z
N MET A 1 20.63 15.40 16.99
CA MET A 1 20.78 13.93 17.00
C MET A 1 21.37 13.56 15.66
N GLU A 2 22.60 13.06 15.63
CA GLU A 2 23.07 12.33 14.44
C GLU A 2 22.20 11.07 14.35
N VAL A 3 21.48 10.95 13.25
CA VAL A 3 20.90 9.66 12.88
C VAL A 3 22.11 8.78 12.59
N GLY A 4 22.42 7.83 13.47
CA GLY A 4 23.49 6.87 13.20
C GLY A 4 23.26 6.18 11.85
N ASP A 5 24.34 5.67 11.24
CA ASP A 5 24.28 5.11 9.88
C ASP A 5 23.10 4.14 9.72
N LEU A 6 22.10 4.56 8.94
CA LEU A 6 20.93 3.77 8.62
C LEU A 6 21.28 2.87 7.44
N PHE A 7 21.67 1.63 7.71
CA PHE A 7 22.01 0.64 6.69
C PHE A 7 20.75 0.02 6.08
N LEU A 8 20.24 0.64 5.01
CA LEU A 8 19.13 0.09 4.24
C LEU A 8 19.64 -0.65 3.02
N SER A 9 19.22 -1.91 2.87
CA SER A 9 19.29 -2.62 1.60
C SER A 9 18.48 -1.87 0.53
N ARG A 10 18.76 -2.16 -0.76
CA ARG A 10 17.97 -1.59 -1.87
C ARG A 10 16.47 -1.90 -1.72
N HIS A 11 16.14 -3.11 -1.29
CA HIS A 11 14.77 -3.54 -1.06
C HIS A 11 14.06 -2.69 0.01
N GLU A 12 14.76 -2.36 1.10
CA GLU A 12 14.22 -1.49 2.15
C GLU A 12 14.08 -0.04 1.68
N GLN A 13 15.00 0.45 0.85
CA GLN A 13 14.87 1.78 0.22
C GLN A 13 13.66 1.84 -0.73
N ASP A 14 13.42 0.80 -1.53
CA ASP A 14 12.27 0.72 -2.43
C ASP A 14 10.95 0.74 -1.63
N ARG A 15 10.89 0.04 -0.48
CA ARG A 15 9.74 0.12 0.44
C ARG A 15 9.51 1.55 0.96
N LEU A 16 10.56 2.27 1.33
CA LEU A 16 10.42 3.68 1.73
C LEU A 16 9.86 4.55 0.60
N LEU A 17 10.26 4.31 -0.66
CA LEU A 17 9.71 5.04 -1.80
C LEU A 17 8.21 4.77 -1.98
N ILE A 18 7.73 3.56 -1.68
CA ILE A 18 6.29 3.25 -1.68
C ILE A 18 5.55 4.11 -0.65
N HIS A 19 6.07 4.21 0.57
CA HIS A 19 5.47 5.06 1.61
C HIS A 19 5.47 6.54 1.22
N VAL A 20 6.55 7.04 0.61
CA VAL A 20 6.59 8.42 0.09
C VAL A 20 5.55 8.64 -1.01
N ALA A 21 5.39 7.68 -1.93
CA ALA A 21 4.37 7.75 -2.97
C ALA A 21 2.96 7.75 -2.38
N ALA A 22 2.70 6.89 -1.39
CA ALA A 22 1.43 6.83 -0.67
C ALA A 22 1.12 8.14 0.07
N ASP A 23 2.11 8.72 0.75
CA ASP A 23 1.98 10.02 1.43
C ASP A 23 1.62 11.15 0.46
N VAL A 24 2.29 11.19 -0.69
CA VAL A 24 1.98 12.15 -1.75
C VAL A 24 0.54 11.95 -2.22
N ALA A 25 0.15 10.70 -2.51
CA ALA A 25 -1.20 10.32 -2.95
C ALA A 25 -2.29 10.70 -1.93
N GLN A 26 -2.08 10.41 -0.64
CA GLN A 26 -3.00 10.79 0.44
C GLN A 26 -3.17 12.32 0.52
N LYS A 27 -2.07 13.08 0.37
CA LYS A 27 -2.14 14.56 0.29
C LYS A 27 -2.87 15.05 -0.96
N ARG A 28 -2.92 14.27 -2.06
CA ARG A 28 -3.74 14.57 -3.25
C ARG A 28 -5.22 14.30 -2.98
N ARG A 29 -5.55 13.15 -2.40
CA ARG A 29 -6.92 12.80 -1.99
C ARG A 29 -7.50 13.80 -1.00
N ALA A 30 -6.72 14.19 0.02
CA ALA A 30 -7.15 15.11 1.07
C ALA A 30 -7.53 16.52 0.56
N ARG A 31 -7.05 16.91 -0.64
CA ARG A 31 -7.44 18.17 -1.30
C ARG A 31 -8.50 17.97 -2.41
N GLY A 32 -9.16 16.81 -2.43
CA GLY A 32 -10.29 16.52 -3.31
C GLY A 32 -9.95 15.96 -4.68
N LEU A 33 -8.70 15.52 -4.92
CA LEU A 33 -8.34 14.86 -6.19
C LEU A 33 -8.71 13.37 -6.15
N ARG A 34 -9.34 12.89 -7.22
CA ARG A 34 -9.48 11.46 -7.50
C ARG A 34 -8.13 10.89 -7.91
N LEU A 35 -7.79 9.73 -7.35
CA LEU A 35 -6.48 9.10 -7.49
C LEU A 35 -6.34 8.40 -8.84
N ASN A 36 -5.17 8.47 -9.45
CA ASN A 36 -4.82 7.63 -10.59
C ASN A 36 -4.33 6.24 -10.16
N HIS A 37 -4.04 5.38 -11.14
CA HIS A 37 -3.58 4.01 -10.90
C HIS A 37 -2.37 3.90 -9.95
N PRO A 38 -1.20 4.53 -10.21
CA PRO A 38 -0.05 4.38 -9.31
C PRO A 38 -0.28 4.96 -7.91
N GLU A 39 -1.12 5.99 -7.77
CA GLU A 39 -1.49 6.54 -6.47
C GLU A 39 -2.34 5.56 -5.64
N ALA A 40 -3.32 4.92 -6.28
CA ALA A 40 -4.15 3.90 -5.65
C ALA A 40 -3.32 2.68 -5.24
N THR A 41 -2.47 2.18 -6.15
CA THR A 41 -1.53 1.09 -5.85
C THR A 41 -0.64 1.43 -4.66
N ALA A 42 -0.07 2.64 -4.61
CA ALA A 42 0.82 3.04 -3.52
C ALA A 42 0.10 3.08 -2.17
N ILE A 43 -1.11 3.64 -2.10
CA ILE A 43 -1.90 3.70 -0.87
C ILE A 43 -2.24 2.29 -0.36
N ILE A 44 -2.74 1.41 -1.22
CA ILE A 44 -3.10 0.04 -0.84
C ILE A 44 -1.85 -0.74 -0.41
N THR A 45 -0.74 -0.59 -1.13
CA THR A 45 0.53 -1.27 -0.80
C THR A 45 1.06 -0.81 0.55
N ALA A 46 1.08 0.51 0.81
CA ALA A 46 1.51 1.06 2.10
C ALA A 46 0.60 0.57 3.24
N PHE A 47 -0.72 0.50 3.03
CA PHE A 47 -1.65 -0.07 4.00
C PHE A 47 -1.30 -1.52 4.35
N ILE A 48 -1.01 -2.38 3.36
CA ILE A 48 -0.66 -3.78 3.59
C ILE A 48 0.64 -3.88 4.41
N LEU A 49 1.65 -3.08 4.06
CA LEU A 49 2.94 -3.07 4.77
C LEU A 49 2.80 -2.67 6.24
N GLU A 50 2.06 -1.61 6.53
CA GLU A 50 1.83 -1.14 7.92
C GLU A 50 0.95 -2.12 8.70
N ALA A 51 -0.09 -2.66 8.09
CA ALA A 51 -0.99 -3.58 8.77
C ALA A 51 -0.32 -4.95 9.04
N ALA A 52 0.61 -5.39 8.18
CA ALA A 52 1.50 -6.51 8.48
C ALA A 52 2.45 -6.19 9.65
N ARG A 53 2.97 -4.96 9.71
CA ARG A 53 3.81 -4.47 10.82
C ARG A 53 3.05 -4.42 12.14
N ASP A 54 1.76 -4.13 12.11
CA ASP A 54 0.84 -4.18 13.26
C ASP A 54 0.50 -5.61 13.71
N GLY A 55 0.95 -6.63 12.97
CA GLY A 55 0.76 -8.03 13.31
C GLY A 55 -0.57 -8.62 12.85
N ARG A 56 -1.29 -7.98 11.92
CA ARG A 56 -2.43 -8.60 11.26
C ARG A 56 -1.99 -9.83 10.47
N THR A 57 -2.90 -10.79 10.32
CA THR A 57 -2.65 -12.00 9.53
C THR A 57 -2.77 -11.72 8.03
N VAL A 58 -2.14 -12.56 7.19
CA VAL A 58 -2.29 -12.47 5.73
C VAL A 58 -3.77 -12.48 5.31
N ALA A 59 -4.57 -13.37 5.90
CA ALA A 59 -6.00 -13.48 5.59
C ALA A 59 -6.78 -12.20 5.91
N GLU A 60 -6.50 -11.55 7.04
CA GLU A 60 -7.11 -10.26 7.37
C GLU A 60 -6.72 -9.16 6.38
N LEU A 61 -5.48 -9.17 5.88
CA LEU A 61 -5.01 -8.17 4.91
C LEU A 61 -5.62 -8.36 3.52
N MET A 62 -5.90 -9.60 3.10
CA MET A 62 -6.59 -9.89 1.85
C MET A 62 -7.97 -9.22 1.80
N GLU A 63 -8.69 -9.24 2.92
CA GLU A 63 -10.01 -8.58 3.01
C GLU A 63 -9.89 -7.09 3.31
N ALA A 64 -9.07 -6.69 4.28
CA ALA A 64 -8.96 -5.29 4.69
C ALA A 64 -8.39 -4.40 3.57
N GLY A 65 -7.52 -4.93 2.71
CA GLY A 65 -6.99 -4.24 1.54
C GLY A 65 -8.08 -3.75 0.58
N ARG A 66 -9.22 -4.44 0.52
CA ARG A 66 -10.38 -4.08 -0.33
C ARG A 66 -11.24 -2.95 0.23
N THR A 67 -10.97 -2.53 1.47
CA THR A 67 -11.72 -1.46 2.16
C THR A 67 -10.98 -0.13 2.20
N VAL A 68 -9.75 -0.08 1.66
CA VAL A 68 -8.86 1.09 1.76
C VAL A 68 -9.32 2.23 0.87
N LEU A 69 -9.77 1.89 -0.35
CA LEU A 69 -10.22 2.83 -1.36
C LEU A 69 -11.53 2.35 -1.98
N THR A 70 -12.38 3.31 -2.33
CA THR A 70 -13.63 3.08 -3.05
C THR A 70 -13.51 3.62 -4.48
N ARG A 71 -14.49 3.29 -5.34
CA ARG A 71 -14.58 3.82 -6.70
C ARG A 71 -14.68 5.35 -6.76
N GLU A 72 -15.19 5.98 -5.70
CA GLU A 72 -15.28 7.43 -5.58
C GLU A 72 -13.90 8.09 -5.37
N ASP A 73 -12.97 7.36 -4.77
CA ASP A 73 -11.63 7.86 -4.43
C ASP A 73 -10.68 7.90 -5.64
N VAL A 74 -10.98 7.14 -6.69
CA VAL A 74 -10.08 6.91 -7.83
C VAL A 74 -10.70 7.39 -9.13
N LEU A 75 -9.90 7.67 -10.16
CA LEU A 75 -10.38 8.02 -11.50
C LEU A 75 -11.15 6.85 -12.15
N GLU A 76 -12.00 7.17 -13.13
CA GLU A 76 -12.70 6.17 -13.93
C GLU A 76 -11.72 5.20 -14.61
N GLY A 77 -12.06 3.91 -14.63
CA GLY A 77 -11.23 2.85 -15.19
C GLY A 77 -10.13 2.32 -14.27
N VAL A 78 -9.77 3.04 -13.20
CA VAL A 78 -8.75 2.58 -12.24
C VAL A 78 -9.13 1.27 -11.54
N PRO A 79 -10.38 1.06 -11.06
CA PRO A 79 -10.77 -0.21 -10.44
C PRO A 79 -10.56 -1.42 -11.37
N GLU A 80 -10.87 -1.27 -12.65
CA GLU A 80 -10.73 -2.33 -13.66
C GLU A 80 -9.27 -2.56 -14.07
N MET A 81 -8.45 -1.52 -14.05
CA MET A 81 -7.01 -1.62 -14.34
C MET A 81 -6.24 -2.30 -13.20
N LEU A 82 -6.63 -2.05 -11.95
CA LEU A 82 -5.96 -2.58 -10.76
C LEU A 82 -6.60 -3.91 -10.32
N ALA A 83 -6.38 -4.97 -11.11
CA ALA A 83 -6.97 -6.29 -10.84
C ALA A 83 -6.49 -6.90 -9.51
N GLU A 84 -5.24 -6.66 -9.14
CA GLU A 84 -4.69 -7.09 -7.85
C GLU A 84 -3.51 -6.21 -7.41
N VAL A 85 -3.25 -6.20 -6.11
CA VAL A 85 -2.01 -5.69 -5.52
C VAL A 85 -1.29 -6.84 -4.85
N GLN A 86 -0.04 -7.07 -5.23
CA GLN A 86 0.82 -8.10 -4.67
C GLN A 86 2.05 -7.47 -4.02
N ILE A 87 2.31 -7.80 -2.76
CA ILE A 87 3.47 -7.29 -2.03
C ILE A 87 3.96 -8.29 -0.99
N GLU A 88 5.28 -8.44 -0.90
CA GLU A 88 5.90 -9.14 0.22
C GLU A 88 5.99 -8.21 1.43
N ALA A 89 5.32 -8.59 2.52
CA ALA A 89 5.33 -7.87 3.79
C ALA A 89 6.00 -8.69 4.89
N THR A 90 6.62 -8.02 5.85
CA THR A 90 7.33 -8.67 6.96
C THR A 90 6.40 -8.72 8.18
N PHE A 91 5.94 -9.93 8.51
CA PHE A 91 5.08 -10.22 9.66
C PHE A 91 5.92 -10.64 10.88
N PRO A 92 5.32 -10.70 12.09
CA PRO A 92 6.01 -11.22 13.28
C PRO A 92 6.59 -12.62 13.12
N ASP A 93 6.03 -13.44 12.23
CA ASP A 93 6.45 -14.81 11.95
C ASP A 93 7.20 -14.97 10.60
N GLY A 94 7.61 -13.86 9.98
CA GLY A 94 8.46 -13.85 8.79
C GLY A 94 7.85 -13.11 7.60
N THR A 95 8.61 -13.05 6.50
CA THR A 95 8.15 -12.41 5.25
C THR A 95 7.19 -13.31 4.49
N LYS A 96 6.05 -12.75 4.06
CA LYS A 96 5.02 -13.47 3.30
C LYS A 96 4.50 -12.60 2.15
N LEU A 97 4.12 -13.23 1.05
CA LEU A 97 3.41 -12.58 -0.05
C LEU A 97 1.94 -12.37 0.35
N VAL A 98 1.46 -11.13 0.20
CA VAL A 98 0.05 -10.78 0.32
C VAL A 98 -0.46 -10.42 -1.06
N THR A 99 -1.59 -11.00 -1.44
CA THR A 99 -2.30 -10.68 -2.68
C THR A 99 -3.69 -10.19 -2.34
N VAL A 100 -4.00 -8.95 -2.71
CA VAL A 100 -5.35 -8.39 -2.61
C VAL A 100 -5.95 -8.35 -4.00
N HIS A 101 -6.92 -9.22 -4.27
CA HIS A 101 -7.67 -9.23 -5.52
C HIS A 101 -8.79 -8.18 -5.49
N GLU A 102 -9.01 -7.51 -6.62
CA GLU A 102 -10.04 -6.46 -6.80
C GLU A 102 -10.07 -5.51 -5.59
N PRO A 103 -8.95 -4.83 -5.29
CA PRO A 103 -8.79 -4.01 -4.09
C PRO A 103 -9.70 -2.78 -4.07
N ILE A 104 -10.37 -2.47 -5.19
CA ILE A 104 -11.35 -1.39 -5.32
C ILE A 104 -12.61 -2.02 -5.93
N PRO A 105 -13.50 -2.60 -5.11
CA PRO A 105 -14.71 -3.28 -5.60
C PRO A 105 -15.71 -2.32 -6.26
#